data_AF-A0A419IZG7-F1
#
_entry.id   AF-A0A419IZG7-F1
#
_cell.length_a   1.000
_cell.length_b   1.000
_cell.length_c   1.000
_cell.angle_alpha   90.00
_cell.angle_beta   90.00
_cell.angle_gamma   90.00
#
_symmetry.space_group_name_H-M   'P 1'
#
loop_
_entity.id
_entity.type
_entity.pdbx_description
1 polymer ?
#
loop_
_entity_poly.entity_id
_entity_poly.type
_entity_poly.pdbx_seq_one_letter_code
_entity_poly.pdbx_strand_id
1 'polypeptide(L)'
;MRISLEVIKDKCRQQNITLSELLKQAGVSRNAFYTLARVDYVLPKSIRAIAERLSISPSELLTEDNKEMEKMKLLLNKADHLTSKYKNIDPDNIRHTLLLLQEPPIERLRRALTRGQKSYIHRE
;
A
#
# COMPACT_ATOMS: atom_id res chain seq x y z
N MET A 1 -1.73 4.62 -6.22
CA MET A 1 -2.18 3.54 -7.13
C MET A 1 -1.15 3.46 -8.25
N ARG A 2 -0.61 2.27 -8.53
CA ARG A 2 0.39 2.08 -9.58
C ARG A 2 -0.04 0.95 -10.51
N ILE A 3 0.48 0.96 -11.72
CA ILE A 3 0.24 -0.13 -12.68
C ILE A 3 1.05 -1.36 -12.25
N SER A 4 0.41 -2.53 -12.17
CA SER A 4 1.10 -3.80 -11.91
C SER A 4 1.80 -4.33 -13.16
N LEU A 5 3.14 -4.25 -13.17
CA LEU A 5 3.93 -4.80 -14.27
C LEU A 5 3.89 -6.33 -14.33
N GLU A 6 3.67 -6.99 -13.20
CA GLU A 6 3.60 -8.46 -13.11
C GLU A 6 2.31 -8.96 -13.79
N VAL A 7 1.16 -8.40 -13.42
CA VAL A 7 -0.13 -8.75 -14.02
C VAL A 7 -0.12 -8.51 -15.54
N ILE A 8 0.45 -7.40 -15.99
CA ILE A 8 0.55 -7.11 -17.44
C ILE A 8 1.44 -8.13 -18.15
N LYS A 9 2.60 -8.48 -17.58
CA LYS A 9 3.50 -9.46 -18.20
C LYS A 9 2.86 -10.84 -18.28
N ASP A 10 2.17 -11.26 -17.23
CA ASP A 10 1.50 -12.56 -17.19
C ASP A 10 0.33 -12.62 -18.17
N LYS A 11 -0.44 -11.53 -18.30
CA LYS A 11 -1.51 -11.44 -19.30
C LYS A 11 -0.98 -11.40 -20.73
N CYS A 12 0.10 -10.67 -20.98
CA CYS A 12 0.79 -10.68 -22.28
C CYS A 12 1.28 -12.09 -22.66
N ARG A 13 1.82 -12.84 -21.70
CA ARG A 13 2.22 -14.25 -21.88
C ARG A 13 1.02 -15.14 -22.21
N GLN A 14 -0.09 -15.00 -21.48
CA GLN A 14 -1.32 -15.76 -21.74
C GLN A 14 -1.90 -15.50 -23.13
N GLN A 15 -1.71 -14.29 -23.67
CA GLN A 15 -2.23 -13.89 -24.97
C GLN A 15 -1.21 -13.99 -26.12
N ASN A 16 0.00 -14.50 -25.86
CA ASN A 16 1.11 -14.57 -26.84
C ASN A 16 1.41 -13.24 -27.55
N ILE A 17 1.28 -12.12 -26.84
CA ILE A 17 1.59 -10.77 -27.36
C ILE A 17 2.75 -10.16 -26.60
N THR A 18 3.56 -9.36 -27.28
CA THR A 18 4.64 -8.60 -26.63
C THR A 18 4.08 -7.34 -25.98
N LEU A 19 4.75 -6.86 -24.91
CA LEU A 19 4.41 -5.58 -24.28
C LEU A 19 4.42 -4.42 -25.29
N SER A 20 5.32 -4.46 -26.28
CA SER A 20 5.39 -3.42 -27.30
C SER A 20 4.19 -3.42 -28.24
N GLU A 21 3.69 -4.61 -28.61
CA GLU A 21 2.48 -4.74 -29.42
C GLU A 21 1.24 -4.29 -28.66
N LEU A 22 1.11 -4.70 -27.39
CA LEU A 22 0.03 -4.25 -26.52
C LEU A 22 -0.03 -2.72 -26.46
N LEU A 23 1.10 -2.08 -26.16
CA LEU A 23 1.18 -0.62 -26.06
C LEU A 23 0.85 0.08 -27.37
N LYS A 24 1.32 -0.46 -28.50
CA LYS A 24 1.01 0.05 -29.84
C LYS A 24 -0.48 -0.04 -30.14
N GLN A 25 -1.13 -1.16 -29.80
CA GLN A 25 -2.56 -1.37 -30.01
C GLN A 25 -3.45 -0.56 -29.04
N ALA A 26 -2.93 -0.25 -27.85
CA ALA A 26 -3.59 0.60 -26.87
C ALA A 26 -3.38 2.11 -27.13
N GLY A 27 -2.57 2.47 -28.13
CA GLY A 27 -2.24 3.88 -28.42
C GLY A 27 -1.39 4.55 -27.34
N VAL A 28 -0.67 3.78 -26.53
CA VAL A 28 0.15 4.27 -25.41
C VAL A 28 1.62 4.18 -25.80
N SER A 29 2.36 5.30 -25.71
CA SER A 29 3.80 5.27 -25.96
C SER A 29 4.54 4.53 -24.84
N ARG A 30 5.68 3.89 -25.14
CA ARG A 30 6.51 3.24 -24.11
C ARG A 30 6.90 4.21 -22.99
N ASN A 31 7.23 5.46 -23.36
CA ASN A 31 7.58 6.50 -22.39
C ASN A 31 6.39 6.84 -21.49
N ALA A 32 5.19 7.02 -22.05
CA ALA A 32 3.99 7.23 -21.26
C ALA A 32 3.72 6.05 -20.31
N PHE A 33 3.88 4.81 -20.79
CA PHE A 33 3.74 3.61 -19.98
C PHE A 33 4.70 3.56 -18.79
N TYR A 34 6.00 3.77 -19.02
CA TYR A 34 6.99 3.75 -17.93
C TYR A 34 6.87 4.93 -16.97
N THR A 35 6.41 6.09 -17.45
CA THR A 35 6.04 7.22 -16.59
C THR A 35 4.85 6.84 -15.71
N LEU A 36 3.79 6.26 -16.27
CA LEU A 36 2.62 5.80 -15.51
C LEU A 36 2.97 4.66 -14.52
N ALA A 37 3.95 3.82 -14.83
CA ALA A 37 4.42 2.76 -13.94
C ALA A 37 5.25 3.30 -12.75
N ARG A 38 5.88 4.48 -12.89
CA ARG A 38 6.75 5.08 -11.87
C ARG A 38 6.07 6.11 -10.99
N VAL A 39 4.94 6.66 -11.42
CA VAL A 39 4.32 7.85 -10.84
C VAL A 39 2.99 7.48 -10.16
N ASP A 40 2.69 8.11 -9.02
CA ASP A 40 1.54 7.77 -8.16
C ASP A 40 0.18 8.24 -8.69
N TYR A 41 0.17 8.96 -9.82
CA TYR A 41 -1.01 9.47 -10.51
C TYR A 41 -1.09 8.86 -11.92
N VAL A 42 -2.20 8.18 -12.17
CA VAL A 42 -2.42 7.41 -13.39
C VAL A 42 -3.52 8.07 -14.21
N LEU A 43 -3.29 8.30 -15.50
CA LEU A 43 -4.28 8.86 -16.41
C LEU A 43 -5.39 7.82 -16.69
N PRO A 44 -6.67 8.09 -16.36
CA PRO A 44 -7.76 7.11 -16.47
C PRO A 44 -7.94 6.52 -17.87
N LYS A 45 -7.66 7.32 -18.92
CA LYS A 45 -7.80 6.90 -20.32
C LYS A 45 -6.80 5.80 -20.71
N SER A 46 -5.55 5.92 -20.28
CA SER A 46 -4.50 4.94 -20.63
C SER A 46 -4.69 3.61 -19.90
N ILE A 47 -5.12 3.64 -18.63
CA ILE A 47 -5.49 2.42 -17.89
C ILE A 47 -6.63 1.72 -18.60
N ARG A 48 -7.70 2.46 -18.94
CA ARG A 48 -8.89 1.88 -19.56
C ARG A 48 -8.54 1.23 -20.91
N ALA A 49 -7.76 1.90 -21.75
CA ALA A 49 -7.33 1.36 -23.05
C ALA A 49 -6.47 0.08 -22.91
N ILE A 50 -5.58 0.02 -21.92
CA ILE A 50 -4.76 -1.18 -21.66
C ILE A 50 -5.63 -2.32 -21.11
N ALA A 51 -6.52 -2.02 -20.16
CA ALA A 51 -7.40 -2.98 -19.53
C ALA A 51 -8.40 -3.59 -20.52
N GLU A 52 -9.01 -2.76 -21.39
CA GLU A 52 -9.87 -3.21 -22.49
C GLU A 52 -9.14 -4.18 -23.42
N ARG A 53 -7.89 -3.88 -23.77
CA ARG A 53 -7.09 -4.77 -24.64
C ARG A 53 -6.73 -6.08 -23.98
N LEU A 54 -6.38 -6.05 -22.70
CA LEU A 54 -6.09 -7.25 -21.93
C LEU A 54 -7.35 -8.01 -21.49
N SER A 55 -8.55 -7.50 -21.78
CA SER A 55 -9.84 -8.07 -21.34
C SER A 55 -9.90 -8.29 -19.82
N ILE A 56 -9.34 -7.35 -19.06
CA ILE A 56 -9.33 -7.36 -17.59
C ILE A 56 -9.98 -6.09 -17.04
N SER A 57 -10.41 -6.14 -15.78
CA SER A 57 -10.89 -4.94 -15.12
C SER A 57 -9.74 -3.94 -14.88
N PRO A 58 -9.97 -2.62 -14.98
CA PRO A 58 -8.99 -1.61 -14.58
C PRO A 58 -8.47 -1.81 -13.14
N SER A 59 -9.30 -2.36 -12.26
CA SER A 59 -8.95 -2.66 -10.88
C SER A 59 -7.88 -3.75 -10.76
N GLU A 60 -7.93 -4.79 -11.60
CA GLU A 60 -6.91 -5.85 -11.65
C GLU A 60 -5.55 -5.34 -12.17
N LEU A 61 -5.56 -4.29 -12.99
CA LEU A 61 -4.34 -3.66 -13.50
C LEU A 61 -3.64 -2.81 -12.43
N LEU A 62 -4.39 -2.35 -11.43
CA LEU A 62 -3.91 -1.43 -10.42
C LEU A 62 -3.45 -2.19 -9.17
N THR A 63 -2.23 -1.92 -8.74
CA THR A 63 -1.75 -2.29 -7.42
C THR A 63 -1.85 -1.09 -6.51
N GLU A 64 -2.49 -1.28 -5.37
CA GLU A 64 -2.36 -0.36 -4.25
C GLU A 64 -1.00 -0.60 -3.60
N ASP A 65 -0.22 0.46 -3.43
CA ASP A 65 1.09 0.39 -2.81
C ASP A 65 0.88 0.14 -1.31
N ASN A 66 0.64 -1.12 -0.96
CA ASN A 66 0.10 -1.56 0.33
C ASN A 66 1.16 -1.59 1.44
N LYS A 67 2.32 -0.95 1.23
CA LYS A 67 3.46 -1.00 2.16
C LYS A 67 3.07 -0.52 3.55
N GLU A 68 2.25 0.51 3.66
CA GLU A 68 1.78 1.01 4.95
C GLU A 68 0.80 0.05 5.63
N MET A 69 -0.10 -0.59 4.86
CA MET A 69 -0.98 -1.63 5.40
C MET A 69 -0.20 -2.87 5.85
N GLU A 70 0.78 -3.31 5.07
CA GLU A 70 1.63 -4.46 5.43
C GLU A 70 2.48 -4.17 6.68
N LYS A 71 3.04 -2.96 6.81
CA LYS A 71 3.70 -2.52 8.05
C LYS A 71 2.75 -2.56 9.25
N MET A 72 1.52 -2.07 9.08
CA MET A 72 0.51 -2.09 10.13
C MET A 72 0.14 -3.52 10.54
N LYS A 73 -0.03 -4.41 9.56
CA LYS A 73 -0.32 -5.83 9.78
C LYS A 73 0.79 -6.52 10.56
N LEU A 74 2.05 -6.28 10.20
CA LEU A 74 3.22 -6.79 10.93
C LEU A 74 3.25 -6.31 12.38
N LEU A 75 2.90 -5.03 12.61
CA LEU A 75 2.83 -4.46 13.95
C LEU A 75 1.76 -5.15 14.80
N LEU A 76 0.55 -5.32 14.26
CA LEU A 76 -0.55 -6.01 14.94
C LEU A 76 -0.20 -7.45 15.29
N ASN A 77 0.36 -8.20 14.34
CA ASN A 77 0.81 -9.57 14.58
C ASN A 77 1.85 -9.65 15.71
N LYS A 78 2.78 -8.69 15.77
CA LYS A 78 3.78 -8.61 16.83
C LYS A 78 3.15 -8.27 18.19
N ALA A 79 2.15 -7.39 18.21
CA ALA A 79 1.41 -7.04 19.41
C ALA A 79 0.63 -8.24 19.96
N ASP A 80 -0.06 -8.98 19.09
CA ASP A 80 -0.85 -10.16 19.45
C ASP A 80 0.06 -11.28 19.97
N HIS A 81 1.20 -11.51 19.32
CA HIS A 81 2.21 -12.45 19.80
C HIS A 81 2.71 -12.11 21.22
N LEU A 82 3.04 -10.84 21.49
CA LEU A 82 3.50 -10.41 22.82
C LEU A 82 2.39 -10.54 23.87
N THR A 83 1.16 -10.17 23.52
CA THR A 83 -0.01 -10.31 24.41
C THR A 83 -0.26 -11.77 24.76
N SER A 84 -0.11 -12.70 23.81
CA SER A 84 -0.28 -14.14 24.05
C SER A 84 0.84 -14.74 24.90
N LYS A 85 2.06 -14.20 24.80
CA LYS A 85 3.25 -14.70 25.49
C LYS A 85 3.32 -14.26 26.95
N TYR A 86 2.79 -13.07 27.28
CA TYR A 86 2.90 -12.49 28.61
C TYR A 86 1.51 -12.24 29.22
N LYS A 87 1.13 -13.03 30.24
CA LYS A 87 -0.06 -12.78 31.06
C LYS A 87 0.19 -11.56 31.94
N ASN A 88 -0.70 -10.56 31.91
CA ASN A 88 -0.69 -9.28 32.66
C ASN A 88 -0.13 -8.06 31.92
N ILE A 89 -0.13 -8.03 30.59
CA ILE A 89 0.16 -6.80 29.85
C ILE A 89 -1.11 -6.26 29.20
N ASP A 90 -1.29 -4.95 29.27
CA ASP A 90 -2.34 -4.23 28.55
C ASP A 90 -2.06 -4.25 27.03
N PRO A 91 -2.93 -4.88 26.22
CA PRO A 91 -2.75 -4.98 24.77
C PRO A 91 -2.64 -3.61 24.08
N ASP A 92 -3.35 -2.60 24.58
CA ASP A 92 -3.35 -1.26 24.00
C ASP A 92 -2.01 -0.56 24.26
N ASN A 93 -1.41 -0.79 25.43
CA ASN A 93 -0.07 -0.28 25.72
C ASN A 93 1.01 -0.95 24.88
N ILE A 94 0.89 -2.24 24.57
CA ILE A 94 1.81 -2.93 23.65
C ILE A 94 1.70 -2.33 22.25
N ARG A 95 0.48 -2.24 21.71
CA ARG A 95 0.23 -1.69 20.36
C ARG A 95 0.75 -0.27 20.24
N HIS A 96 0.43 0.58 21.22
CA HIS A 96 0.88 1.96 21.23
C HIS A 96 2.40 2.08 21.30
N THR A 97 3.05 1.30 22.18
CA THR A 97 4.52 1.32 22.30
C THR A 97 5.20 0.84 21.00
N LEU A 98 4.70 -0.23 20.38
CA LEU A 98 5.24 -0.71 19.11
C LEU A 98 5.09 0.31 17.98
N LEU A 99 3.97 1.04 17.94
CA LEU A 99 3.76 2.13 16.99
C LEU A 99 4.76 3.26 17.21
N LEU A 100 4.93 3.71 18.45
CA LEU A 100 5.87 4.77 18.81
C LEU A 100 7.30 4.44 18.39
N LEU A 101 7.73 3.18 18.53
CA LEU A 101 9.08 2.75 18.16
C LEU A 101 9.35 2.82 16.65
N GLN A 102 8.31 2.78 15.81
CA GLN A 102 8.44 2.93 14.35
C GLN A 102 8.47 4.39 13.89
N GLU A 103 8.10 5.33 14.76
CA GLU A 103 8.05 6.75 14.43
C GLU A 103 9.42 7.44 14.60
N PRO A 104 9.71 8.49 13.80
CA PRO A 104 10.82 9.40 14.05
C PRO A 104 10.76 10.01 15.47
N PRO A 105 11.89 10.38 16.08
CA PRO A 105 11.93 10.84 17.47
C PRO A 105 10.96 11.99 17.79
N ILE A 106 10.81 12.94 16.87
CA ILE A 106 9.92 14.08 17.04
C ILE A 106 8.43 13.69 17.01
N GLU A 107 8.04 12.80 16.11
CA GLU A 107 6.65 12.34 15.98
C GLU A 107 6.27 11.44 17.16
N ARG A 108 7.20 10.60 17.60
CA ARG A 108 7.07 9.80 18.82
C ARG A 108 6.76 10.67 20.03
N LEU A 109 7.53 11.75 20.22
CA LEU A 109 7.34 12.67 21.34
C LEU A 109 5.97 13.36 21.25
N ARG A 110 5.61 13.88 20.07
CA ARG A 110 4.31 14.52 19.84
C ARG A 110 3.16 13.58 20.18
N ARG A 111 3.16 12.36 19.61
CA ARG A 111 2.11 11.36 19.84
C ARG A 111 2.02 10.93 21.29
N ALA A 112 3.15 10.74 21.98
CA ALA A 112 3.18 10.41 23.40
C ALA A 112 2.55 11.52 24.26
N LEU A 113 2.89 12.78 24.00
CA LEU A 113 2.34 13.95 24.70
C LEU A 113 0.83 14.10 24.47
N THR A 114 0.36 13.93 23.22
CA THR A 114 -1.07 13.97 22.90
C THR A 114 -1.86 12.88 23.64
N ARG A 115 -1.31 11.66 23.74
CA ARG A 115 -1.96 10.58 24.51
C ARG A 115 -2.02 10.92 26.00
N GLY A 116 -0.95 11.48 26.56
CA GLY A 116 -0.91 11.93 27.96
C GLY A 116 -1.93 13.03 28.27
N GLN A 117 -2.15 13.97 27.35
CA GLN A 117 -3.15 15.04 27.51
C GLN A 117 -4.59 14.51 27.58
N LYS A 118 -4.96 13.54 26.75
CA LYS A 118 -6.33 12.97 26.76
C LYS A 118 -6.70 12.35 28.12
N SER A 119 -5.73 11.75 28.80
CA SER A 119 -5.94 11.17 30.14
C SER A 119 -6.20 12.23 31.22
N TYR A 120 -5.74 13.48 31.01
CA TYR A 120 -5.88 14.57 31.97
C TYR A 120 -7.28 15.21 31.92
N ILE A 121 -7.92 15.23 30.75
CA ILE A 121 -9.24 15.88 30.54
C ILE A 121 -10.39 15.12 31.23
N HIS A 122 -10.22 13.83 31.55
CA HIS A 122 -11.23 13.02 32.25
C HIS A 122 -10.98 12.90 33.76
N ARG A 123 -10.13 13.76 34.34
CA ARG A 123 -9.91 13.88 35.79
C ARG A 123 -10.38 15.25 36.27
N GLU A 124 -11.67 15.52 36.16
CA GLU A 124 -12.39 16.54 36.94
C GLU A 124 -13.75 15.97 37.36
#